data_AF-A0A939K3F6-F1
#
_entry.id   AF-A0A939K3F6-F1
#
_cell.length_a   1.000
_cell.length_b   1.000
_cell.length_c   1.000
_cell.angle_alpha   90.00
_cell.angle_beta   90.00
_cell.angle_gamma   90.00
#
_symmetry.space_group_name_H-M   'P 1'
#
loop_
_entity.id
_entity.type
_entity.pdbx_description
1 polymer ?
#
loop_
_entity_poly.entity_id
_entity_poly.type
_entity_poly.pdbx_seq_one_letter_code
_entity_poly.pdbx_strand_id
1 'polypeptide(L)'
;MSGKIITIHTSKGGMGKSTLTVVMASYLAYAAGKRVVVFDCDPPQHSVVDLREDEQAGQAMLAQAFDGLTDAELAAKGQPYTSVNDQAAFERYRYNRQQGISAYYPIHPLPFQALSELDMDRVRADFDYIFLDMGGQFNAGILRALAETDVLLVPFTTQQVDVAASIQYVGAILDRVMRSQLPDYLTIRCFWNKYKFTFARRADVLETYFANLFRNDSLPISFLETRLNDADAGFDRAKMLTTVSSPVVLPAGRYVRRKDDGSSRPPKPAEWREAQYLQDIVSLVAEVNALFPELTKSTR
;
A
#
# COMPACT_ATOMS: atom_id res chain seq x y z
N MET A 1 -16.33 17.16 -2.09
CA MET A 1 -16.25 15.75 -1.63
C MET A 1 -15.31 15.74 -0.46
N SER A 2 -15.61 15.00 0.61
CA SER A 2 -14.71 14.88 1.77
C SER A 2 -13.75 13.72 1.53
N GLY A 3 -12.45 13.96 1.72
CA GLY A 3 -11.40 12.96 1.61
C GLY A 3 -11.59 11.81 2.59
N LYS A 4 -11.00 10.66 2.27
CA LYS A 4 -11.17 9.40 3.02
C LYS A 4 -9.90 8.99 3.71
N ILE A 5 -10.02 8.72 5.00
CA ILE A 5 -8.92 8.31 5.86
C ILE A 5 -8.86 6.80 5.91
N ILE A 6 -7.74 6.27 5.43
CA ILE A 6 -7.45 4.84 5.39
C ILE A 6 -6.30 4.56 6.34
N THR A 7 -6.46 3.54 7.17
CA THR A 7 -5.40 3.09 8.09
C THR A 7 -5.18 1.61 7.89
N ILE A 8 -3.93 1.19 7.71
CA ILE A 8 -3.56 -0.23 7.64
C ILE A 8 -2.93 -0.61 8.97
N HIS A 9 -3.64 -1.38 9.81
CA HIS A 9 -3.14 -1.71 11.14
C HIS A 9 -3.47 -3.11 11.63
N THR A 10 -2.52 -3.67 12.37
CA THR A 10 -2.61 -4.92 13.14
C THR A 10 -1.55 -4.90 14.24
N SER A 11 -1.86 -5.52 15.38
CA SER A 11 -0.98 -5.63 16.55
C SER A 11 0.31 -6.42 16.28
N LYS A 12 0.40 -7.12 15.13
CA LYS A 12 1.60 -7.87 14.76
C LYS A 12 2.57 -7.05 13.88
N GLY A 13 3.84 -7.06 14.28
CA GLY A 13 4.95 -6.51 13.50
C GLY A 13 5.27 -7.34 12.24
N GLY A 14 5.89 -6.72 11.23
CA GLY A 14 6.36 -7.44 10.03
C GLY A 14 5.26 -7.89 9.06
N MET A 15 4.04 -7.39 9.22
CA MET A 15 2.88 -7.69 8.36
C MET A 15 2.82 -6.82 7.09
N GLY A 16 3.82 -5.98 6.84
CA GLY A 16 3.91 -5.14 5.65
C GLY A 16 2.98 -3.91 5.64
N LYS A 17 2.57 -3.40 6.82
CA LYS A 17 1.66 -2.25 6.94
C LYS A 17 2.14 -1.02 6.17
N SER A 18 3.30 -0.47 6.55
CA SER A 18 3.92 0.68 5.88
C SER A 18 4.18 0.45 4.39
N THR A 19 4.62 -0.75 4.02
CA THR A 19 4.79 -1.13 2.62
C THR A 19 3.47 -1.05 1.84
N LEU A 20 2.39 -1.61 2.39
CA LEU A 20 1.07 -1.55 1.76
C LEU A 20 0.52 -0.12 1.72
N THR A 21 0.75 0.66 2.77
CA THR A 21 0.37 2.08 2.83
C THR A 21 0.99 2.84 1.65
N VAL A 22 2.30 2.72 1.48
CA VAL A 22 3.05 3.37 0.39
C VAL A 22 2.59 2.86 -0.99
N VAL A 23 2.47 1.54 -1.15
CA VAL A 23 2.11 0.91 -2.43
C VAL A 23 0.70 1.35 -2.87
N MET A 24 -0.27 1.36 -1.96
CA MET A 24 -1.63 1.84 -2.25
C MET A 24 -1.67 3.34 -2.51
N ALA A 25 -0.97 4.15 -1.70
CA ALA A 25 -0.87 5.60 -1.88
C ALA A 25 -0.27 5.96 -3.25
N SER A 26 0.83 5.31 -3.63
CA SER A 26 1.47 5.51 -4.94
C SER A 26 0.54 5.13 -6.10
N TYR A 27 -0.17 4.01 -6.01
CA TYR A 27 -1.13 3.64 -7.06
C TYR A 27 -2.25 4.68 -7.17
N LEU A 28 -2.86 5.08 -6.05
CA LEU A 28 -3.93 6.07 -6.05
C LEU A 28 -3.47 7.42 -6.60
N ALA A 29 -2.28 7.88 -6.22
CA ALA A 29 -1.73 9.14 -6.67
C ALA A 29 -1.40 9.14 -8.17
N TYR A 30 -0.61 8.16 -8.61
CA TYR A 30 0.01 8.21 -9.93
C TYR A 30 -0.76 7.45 -11.01
N ALA A 31 -1.36 6.30 -10.67
CA ALA A 31 -2.12 5.51 -11.64
C ALA A 31 -3.60 5.96 -11.69
N ALA A 32 -4.18 6.30 -10.54
CA ALA A 32 -5.58 6.75 -10.46
C ALA A 32 -5.75 8.29 -10.42
N GLY A 33 -4.65 9.06 -10.43
CA GLY A 33 -4.68 10.52 -10.49
C GLY A 33 -5.34 11.21 -9.30
N LYS A 34 -5.30 10.59 -8.11
CA LYS A 34 -5.97 11.09 -6.91
C LYS A 34 -5.06 12.01 -6.10
N ARG A 35 -5.66 12.96 -5.37
CA ARG A 35 -4.94 13.76 -4.37
C ARG A 35 -4.72 12.90 -3.14
N VAL A 36 -3.48 12.53 -2.85
CA VAL A 36 -3.13 11.62 -1.75
C VAL A 36 -2.19 12.32 -0.77
N VAL A 37 -2.33 12.04 0.53
CA VAL A 37 -1.34 12.37 1.56
C VAL A 37 -1.11 11.17 2.47
N VAL A 38 0.12 11.01 2.96
CA VAL A 38 0.47 10.02 3.98
C VAL A 38 1.01 10.74 5.21
N PHE A 39 0.48 10.42 6.38
CA PHE A 39 1.04 10.82 7.67
C PHE A 39 1.77 9.64 8.30
N ASP A 40 3.09 9.72 8.38
CA ASP A 40 3.94 8.73 9.05
C ASP A 40 3.89 8.97 10.56
N CYS A 41 3.11 8.13 11.25
CA CYS A 41 2.79 8.23 12.66
C CYS A 41 3.57 7.23 13.53
N ASP A 42 4.64 6.61 13.02
CA ASP A 42 5.47 5.63 13.74
C ASP A 42 6.89 6.17 14.11
N PRO A 43 7.05 6.94 15.21
CA PRO A 43 8.38 7.29 15.73
C PRO A 43 9.00 6.07 16.42
N PRO A 44 10.24 5.62 16.08
CA PRO A 44 11.42 6.45 15.80
C PRO A 44 12.14 6.15 14.47
N GLN A 45 11.56 5.38 13.54
CA GLN A 45 12.27 4.94 12.34
C GLN A 45 11.96 5.77 11.09
N HIS A 46 10.96 6.66 11.09
CA HIS A 46 10.55 7.54 9.97
C HIS A 46 10.76 6.92 8.58
N SER A 47 10.53 5.61 8.47
CA SER A 47 11.16 4.83 7.41
C SER A 47 10.59 5.19 6.06
N VAL A 48 9.33 5.64 6.02
CA VAL A 48 8.67 6.04 4.79
C VAL A 48 9.13 7.43 4.34
N VAL A 49 9.37 8.35 5.28
CA VAL A 49 9.91 9.68 5.00
C VAL A 49 11.34 9.56 4.48
N ASP A 50 12.21 8.85 5.21
CA ASP A 50 13.60 8.64 4.83
C ASP A 50 13.71 7.98 3.44
N LEU A 51 12.89 6.95 3.19
CA LEU A 51 12.82 6.30 1.87
C LEU A 51 12.41 7.26 0.75
N ARG A 52 11.54 8.24 1.03
CA ARG A 52 11.13 9.25 0.05
C ARG A 52 12.25 10.25 -0.21
N GLU A 53 12.95 10.71 0.81
CA GLU A 53 14.08 11.63 0.66
C GLU A 53 15.21 11.00 -0.16
N ASP A 54 15.56 9.75 0.15
CA ASP A 54 16.54 8.96 -0.63
C ASP A 54 16.09 8.77 -2.08
N GLU A 55 14.80 8.47 -2.31
CA GLU A 55 14.23 8.38 -3.65
C GLU A 55 14.37 9.70 -4.42
N GLN A 56 14.02 10.83 -3.80
CA GLN A 56 14.10 12.15 -4.44
C GLN A 56 15.53 12.52 -4.79
N ALA A 57 16.49 12.27 -3.88
CA ALA A 57 17.90 12.47 -4.15
C ALA A 57 18.37 11.64 -5.35
N GLY A 58 18.00 10.35 -5.40
CA GLY A 58 18.33 9.47 -6.51
C GLY A 58 17.71 9.92 -7.84
N GLN A 59 16.44 10.35 -7.83
CA GLN A 59 15.77 10.87 -9.03
C GLN A 59 16.40 12.18 -9.52
N ALA A 60 16.80 13.08 -8.62
CA ALA A 60 17.49 14.32 -8.97
C ALA A 60 18.85 14.05 -9.63
N MET A 61 19.62 13.08 -9.10
CA MET A 61 20.89 12.66 -9.72
C MET A 61 20.68 12.09 -11.13
N LEU A 62 19.66 11.25 -11.32
CA LEU A 62 19.32 10.70 -12.64
C LEU A 62 18.84 11.78 -13.62
N ALA A 63 18.03 12.73 -13.15
CA ALA A 63 17.61 13.88 -13.94
C ALA A 63 18.81 14.68 -14.41
N GLN A 64 19.74 15.01 -13.51
CA GLN A 64 20.98 15.72 -13.87
C GLN A 64 21.85 14.93 -14.85
N ALA A 65 21.98 13.61 -14.66
CA ALA A 65 22.82 12.77 -15.51
C ALA A 65 22.27 12.60 -16.94
N PHE A 66 20.95 12.75 -17.13
CA PHE A 66 20.26 12.45 -18.38
C PHE A 66 19.37 13.57 -18.93
N ASP A 67 19.52 14.80 -18.43
CA ASP A 67 18.74 15.98 -18.82
C ASP A 67 18.73 16.21 -20.34
N GLY A 68 19.87 16.02 -21.00
CA GLY A 68 20.04 16.25 -22.44
C GLY A 68 19.59 15.12 -23.38
N LEU A 69 19.10 14.00 -22.85
CA LEU A 69 18.62 12.88 -23.69
C LEU A 69 17.13 12.99 -23.93
N THR A 70 16.68 12.60 -25.12
CA THR A 70 15.26 12.35 -25.42
C THR A 70 14.79 11.04 -24.79
N ASP A 71 13.47 10.86 -24.68
CA ASP A 71 12.88 9.61 -24.15
C ASP A 71 13.26 8.39 -25.00
N ALA A 72 13.43 8.56 -26.31
CA ALA A 72 13.88 7.51 -27.23
C ALA A 72 15.34 7.10 -26.97
N GLU A 73 16.22 8.07 -26.73
CA GLU A 73 17.64 7.81 -26.42
C GLU A 73 17.81 7.19 -25.04
N LEU A 74 17.05 7.68 -24.05
CA LEU A 74 16.93 7.04 -22.74
C LEU A 74 16.44 5.59 -22.87
N ALA A 75 15.50 5.34 -23.78
CA ALA A 75 14.99 3.99 -24.02
C ALA A 75 15.99 3.04 -24.65
N ALA A 76 16.87 3.55 -25.50
CA ALA A 76 17.94 2.80 -26.13
C ALA A 76 19.13 2.53 -25.19
N LYS A 77 19.24 3.20 -24.03
CA LYS A 77 20.32 2.94 -23.08
C LYS A 77 20.18 1.57 -22.42
N GLY A 78 20.92 0.60 -22.94
CA GLY A 78 21.14 -0.69 -22.30
C GLY A 78 22.17 -0.56 -21.18
N GLN A 79 21.72 -0.21 -19.97
CA GLN A 79 22.66 -0.09 -18.86
C GLN A 79 22.94 -1.46 -18.19
N PRO A 80 24.21 -1.86 -18.02
CA PRO A 80 24.57 -2.94 -17.12
C PRO A 80 24.51 -2.39 -15.69
N TYR A 81 23.34 -2.48 -15.07
CA TYR A 81 23.11 -1.99 -13.72
C TYR A 81 24.14 -2.59 -12.74
N THR A 82 24.71 -1.74 -11.88
CA THR A 82 25.65 -2.18 -10.82
C THR A 82 24.94 -2.98 -9.72
N SER A 83 23.63 -2.77 -9.59
CA SER A 83 22.75 -3.53 -8.70
C SER A 83 21.30 -3.55 -9.21
N VAL A 84 20.47 -4.40 -8.61
CA VAL A 84 19.01 -4.42 -8.86
C VAL A 84 18.34 -3.09 -8.46
N ASN A 85 18.89 -2.38 -7.47
CA ASN A 85 18.37 -1.09 -7.01
C ASN A 85 18.64 0.02 -8.03
N ASP A 86 19.81 0.00 -8.66
CA ASP A 86 20.15 0.97 -9.71
C ASP A 86 19.25 0.78 -10.93
N GLN A 87 18.94 -0.48 -11.27
CA GLN A 87 17.94 -0.80 -12.27
C GLN A 87 16.56 -0.24 -11.91
N ALA A 88 16.12 -0.49 -10.67
CA ALA A 88 14.84 0.00 -10.16
C ALA A 88 14.72 1.52 -10.28
N ALA A 89 15.74 2.24 -9.82
CA ALA A 89 15.77 3.69 -9.83
C ALA A 89 15.75 4.28 -11.25
N PHE A 90 16.51 3.70 -12.19
CA PHE A 90 16.61 4.19 -13.56
C PHE A 90 15.33 3.95 -14.38
N GLU A 91 14.75 2.76 -14.31
CA GLU A 91 13.50 2.46 -15.03
C GLU A 91 12.33 3.29 -14.46
N ARG A 92 12.29 3.52 -13.15
CA ARG A 92 11.35 4.47 -12.51
C ARG A 92 11.53 5.88 -13.05
N TYR A 93 12.76 6.39 -13.10
CA TYR A 93 13.05 7.71 -13.68
C TYR A 93 12.56 7.83 -15.12
N ARG A 94 12.88 6.84 -15.96
CA ARG A 94 12.42 6.79 -17.35
C ARG A 94 10.92 6.78 -17.46
N TYR A 95 10.24 5.95 -16.67
CA TYR A 95 8.79 5.84 -16.69
C TYR A 95 8.14 7.15 -16.23
N ASN A 96 8.58 7.71 -15.10
CA ASN A 96 8.02 8.94 -14.55
C ASN A 96 8.18 10.09 -15.54
N ARG A 97 9.34 10.20 -16.20
CA ARG A 97 9.56 11.17 -17.26
C ARG A 97 8.59 10.98 -18.45
N GLN A 98 8.42 9.74 -18.93
CA GLN A 98 7.48 9.43 -20.02
C GLN A 98 6.02 9.74 -19.68
N GLN A 99 5.62 9.57 -18.41
CA GLN A 99 4.26 9.87 -17.94
C GLN A 99 4.08 11.32 -17.49
N GLY A 100 5.14 12.14 -17.49
CA GLY A 100 5.09 13.50 -16.95
C GLY A 100 4.87 13.55 -15.43
N ILE A 101 5.23 12.49 -14.70
CA ILE A 101 5.13 12.44 -13.24
C ILE A 101 6.34 13.19 -12.66
N SER A 102 6.10 14.42 -12.23
CA SER A 102 7.12 15.28 -11.61
C SER A 102 6.79 15.68 -10.17
N ALA A 103 5.53 15.58 -9.76
CA ALA A 103 5.07 15.94 -8.43
C ALA A 103 4.94 14.71 -7.54
N TYR A 104 5.49 14.80 -6.34
CA TYR A 104 5.42 13.78 -5.31
C TYR A 104 4.18 14.00 -4.44
N TYR A 105 3.41 12.96 -4.13
CA TYR A 105 2.37 13.10 -3.10
C TYR A 105 3.03 13.35 -1.73
N PRO A 106 2.49 14.23 -0.88
CA PRO A 106 3.09 14.56 0.41
C PRO A 106 3.14 13.36 1.36
N ILE A 107 4.29 13.22 2.03
CA ILE A 107 4.47 12.33 3.19
C ILE A 107 4.96 13.23 4.32
N HIS A 108 4.21 13.27 5.41
CA HIS A 108 4.54 14.11 6.56
C HIS A 108 4.84 13.25 7.78
N PRO A 109 5.99 13.44 8.46
CA PRO A 109 6.17 12.88 9.79
C PRO A 109 5.17 13.55 10.74
N LEU A 110 4.35 12.74 11.41
CA LEU A 110 3.33 13.23 12.32
C LEU A 110 3.24 12.30 13.52
N PRO A 111 3.92 12.61 14.64
CA PRO A 111 3.75 11.85 15.87
C PRO A 111 2.26 11.75 16.24
N PHE A 112 1.79 10.58 16.67
CA PHE A 112 0.36 10.37 16.95
C PHE A 112 -0.24 11.37 17.96
N GLN A 113 0.60 11.99 18.81
CA GLN A 113 0.17 13.04 19.73
C GLN A 113 -0.29 14.31 19.01
N ALA A 114 0.35 14.64 17.88
CA ALA A 114 0.07 15.83 17.08
C ALA A 114 -1.12 15.63 16.11
N LEU A 115 -1.64 14.42 15.96
CA LEU A 115 -2.80 14.15 15.10
C LEU A 115 -4.02 14.99 15.50
N SER A 116 -4.24 15.19 16.80
CA SER A 116 -5.35 16.02 17.31
C SER A 116 -5.17 17.52 17.07
N GLU A 117 -3.98 17.97 16.67
CA GLU A 117 -3.70 19.37 16.36
C GLU A 117 -3.95 19.67 14.87
N LEU A 118 -4.12 18.64 14.04
CA LEU A 118 -4.45 18.82 12.64
C LEU A 118 -5.91 19.23 12.44
N ASP A 119 -6.12 20.20 11.58
CA ASP A 119 -7.43 20.53 11.02
C ASP A 119 -7.82 19.45 10.01
N MET A 120 -8.46 18.39 10.50
CA MET A 120 -8.87 17.24 9.67
C MET A 120 -9.92 17.61 8.62
N ASP A 121 -10.73 18.65 8.85
CA ASP A 121 -11.69 19.14 7.86
C ASP A 121 -10.96 19.74 6.66
N ARG A 122 -9.93 20.55 6.91
CA ARG A 122 -9.07 21.08 5.85
C ARG A 122 -8.31 19.98 5.12
N VAL A 123 -7.72 19.03 5.85
CA VAL A 123 -7.01 17.89 5.24
C VAL A 123 -7.95 17.09 4.33
N ARG A 124 -9.18 16.83 4.77
CA ARG A 124 -10.22 16.16 3.97
C ARG A 124 -10.69 16.99 2.78
N ALA A 125 -10.56 18.32 2.79
CA ALA A 125 -10.86 19.14 1.62
C ALA A 125 -9.73 19.09 0.58
N ASP A 126 -8.48 19.08 1.05
CA ASP A 126 -7.28 19.16 0.20
C ASP A 126 -6.94 17.82 -0.48
N PHE A 127 -7.33 16.69 0.11
CA PHE A 127 -6.99 15.35 -0.38
C PHE A 127 -8.22 14.45 -0.59
N ASP A 128 -8.13 13.54 -1.56
CA ASP A 128 -9.15 12.50 -1.80
C ASP A 128 -8.91 11.29 -0.90
N TYR A 129 -7.64 10.91 -0.70
CA TYR A 129 -7.22 9.82 0.19
C TYR A 129 -6.13 10.28 1.16
N ILE A 130 -6.30 9.91 2.42
CA ILE A 130 -5.40 10.25 3.51
C ILE A 130 -5.01 8.95 4.18
N PHE A 131 -3.72 8.64 4.20
CA PHE A 131 -3.22 7.45 4.88
C PHE A 131 -2.60 7.82 6.22
N LEU A 132 -2.92 7.05 7.26
CA LEU A 132 -2.22 7.11 8.55
C LEU A 132 -1.36 5.86 8.67
N ASP A 133 -0.04 6.00 8.57
CA ASP A 133 0.89 4.88 8.76
C ASP A 133 1.26 4.77 10.24
N MET A 134 0.75 3.74 10.90
CA MET A 134 0.87 3.57 12.34
C MET A 134 1.84 2.44 12.69
N GLY A 135 2.60 2.63 13.76
CA GLY A 135 3.44 1.59 14.34
C GLY A 135 2.68 0.36 14.80
N GLY A 136 3.39 -0.75 15.00
CA GLY A 136 2.75 -2.05 15.27
C GLY A 136 2.21 -2.24 16.70
N GLN A 137 2.49 -1.35 17.64
CA GLN A 137 2.10 -1.52 19.03
C GLN A 137 0.73 -0.94 19.31
N PHE A 138 -0.23 -1.77 19.75
CA PHE A 138 -1.56 -1.31 20.14
C PHE A 138 -1.52 -0.42 21.39
N ASN A 139 -1.57 0.89 21.20
CA ASN A 139 -1.47 1.91 22.25
C ASN A 139 -2.53 3.02 22.07
N ALA A 140 -2.51 4.02 22.96
CA ALA A 140 -3.46 5.14 22.92
C ALA A 140 -3.38 5.96 21.62
N GLY A 141 -2.23 5.98 20.94
CA GLY A 141 -2.05 6.65 19.67
C GLY A 141 -2.86 6.03 18.54
N ILE A 142 -2.96 4.71 18.49
CA ILE A 142 -3.82 4.03 17.51
C ILE A 142 -5.28 4.36 17.73
N LEU A 143 -5.76 4.43 18.98
CA LEU A 143 -7.16 4.80 19.22
C LEU A 143 -7.50 6.19 18.70
N ARG A 144 -6.55 7.14 18.79
CA ARG A 144 -6.72 8.48 18.21
C ARG A 144 -6.75 8.44 16.69
N ALA A 145 -5.83 7.70 16.06
CA ALA A 145 -5.84 7.52 14.61
C ALA A 145 -7.15 6.89 14.12
N LEU A 146 -7.58 5.81 14.78
CA LEU A 146 -8.83 5.12 14.48
C LEU A 146 -10.08 5.97 14.73
N ALA A 147 -10.00 7.00 15.57
CA ALA A 147 -11.11 7.92 15.78
C ALA A 147 -11.37 8.83 14.56
N GLU A 148 -10.37 9.01 13.70
CA GLU A 148 -10.46 9.77 12.46
C GLU A 148 -10.64 8.86 11.23
N THR A 149 -10.28 7.58 11.33
CA THR A 149 -10.27 6.61 10.23
C THR A 149 -11.67 6.30 9.70
N ASP A 150 -11.86 6.39 8.37
CA ASP A 150 -13.07 5.91 7.69
C ASP A 150 -13.00 4.39 7.45
N VAL A 151 -11.85 3.90 6.97
CA VAL A 151 -11.62 2.47 6.69
C VAL A 151 -10.34 1.98 7.35
N LEU A 152 -10.49 1.01 8.25
CA LEU A 152 -9.39 0.24 8.81
C LEU A 152 -9.19 -1.05 8.00
N LEU A 153 -8.02 -1.16 7.37
CA LEU A 153 -7.56 -2.35 6.69
C LEU A 153 -6.73 -3.22 7.64
N VAL A 154 -7.14 -4.47 7.82
CA VAL A 154 -6.48 -5.42 8.75
C VAL A 154 -5.89 -6.59 7.96
N PRO A 155 -4.56 -6.66 7.78
CA PRO A 155 -3.93 -7.77 7.09
C PRO A 155 -3.88 -9.04 7.97
N PHE A 156 -4.29 -10.17 7.41
CA PHE A 156 -4.17 -11.52 7.97
C PHE A 156 -3.07 -12.28 7.22
N THR A 157 -2.29 -13.13 7.89
CA THR A 157 -1.38 -14.06 7.19
C THR A 157 -1.86 -15.49 7.31
N THR A 158 -1.31 -16.38 6.49
CA THR A 158 -1.60 -17.82 6.56
C THR A 158 -0.95 -18.52 7.75
N GLN A 159 -0.30 -17.79 8.66
CA GLN A 159 0.28 -18.39 9.87
C GLN A 159 -0.80 -18.50 10.95
N GLN A 160 -0.97 -19.70 11.51
CA GLN A 160 -2.07 -19.98 12.43
C GLN A 160 -2.08 -19.08 13.68
N VAL A 161 -0.90 -18.79 14.24
CA VAL A 161 -0.77 -17.88 15.39
C VAL A 161 -1.19 -16.44 15.05
N ASP A 162 -1.07 -16.04 13.79
CA ASP A 162 -1.39 -14.68 13.33
C ASP A 162 -2.87 -14.49 13.12
N VAL A 163 -3.55 -15.55 12.64
CA VAL A 163 -5.00 -15.55 12.46
C VAL A 163 -5.70 -15.31 13.80
N ALA A 164 -5.35 -16.08 14.85
CA ALA A 164 -5.97 -15.93 16.16
C ALA A 164 -5.74 -14.54 16.75
N ALA A 165 -4.51 -14.01 16.67
CA ALA A 165 -4.18 -12.68 17.13
C ALA A 165 -4.94 -11.58 16.35
N SER A 166 -5.12 -11.75 15.04
CA SER A 166 -5.86 -10.79 14.20
C SER A 166 -7.35 -10.80 14.50
N ILE A 167 -7.95 -11.96 14.79
CA ILE A 167 -9.35 -12.06 15.27
C ILE A 167 -9.51 -11.33 16.60
N GLN A 168 -8.62 -11.57 17.57
CA GLN A 168 -8.64 -10.88 18.86
C GLN A 168 -8.49 -9.36 18.71
N TYR A 169 -7.62 -8.92 17.80
CA TYR A 169 -7.43 -7.51 17.50
C TYR A 169 -8.70 -6.85 16.94
N VAL A 170 -9.37 -7.48 15.97
CA VAL A 170 -10.65 -6.97 15.43
C VAL A 170 -11.72 -6.93 16.52
N GLY A 171 -11.84 -7.98 17.34
CA GLY A 171 -12.78 -8.00 18.47
C GLY A 171 -12.52 -6.88 19.47
N ALA A 172 -11.25 -6.61 19.78
CA ALA A 172 -10.87 -5.52 20.67
C ALA A 172 -11.26 -4.14 20.11
N ILE A 173 -11.22 -3.93 18.79
CA ILE A 173 -11.70 -2.68 18.17
C ILE A 173 -13.22 -2.59 18.22
N LEU A 174 -13.92 -3.68 17.89
CA LEU A 174 -15.37 -3.73 17.96
C LEU A 174 -15.88 -3.39 19.38
N ASP A 175 -15.24 -3.94 20.41
CA ASP A 175 -15.55 -3.61 21.80
C ASP A 175 -15.40 -2.10 22.12
N ARG A 176 -14.45 -1.42 21.47
CA ARG A 176 -14.24 0.03 21.64
C ARG A 176 -15.33 0.84 20.94
N VAL A 177 -15.74 0.42 19.75
CA VAL A 177 -16.89 1.03 19.04
C VAL A 177 -18.17 0.84 19.86
N MET A 178 -18.44 -0.37 20.35
CA MET A 178 -19.62 -0.67 21.18
C MET A 178 -19.65 0.12 22.50
N ARG A 179 -18.49 0.57 23.00
CA ARG A 179 -18.36 1.44 24.18
C ARG A 179 -18.31 2.93 23.83
N SER A 180 -18.61 3.30 22.58
CA SER A 180 -18.55 4.68 22.07
C SER A 180 -17.18 5.34 22.24
N GLN A 181 -16.10 4.55 22.23
CA GLN A 181 -14.72 5.05 22.28
C GLN A 181 -14.09 5.21 20.90
N LEU A 182 -14.75 4.68 19.87
CA LEU A 182 -14.40 4.82 18.45
C LEU A 182 -15.69 5.11 17.68
N PRO A 183 -15.59 5.78 16.51
CA PRO A 183 -16.74 6.11 15.69
C PRO A 183 -17.47 4.86 15.19
N ASP A 184 -18.79 4.98 15.08
CA ASP A 184 -19.68 3.96 14.51
C ASP A 184 -19.67 3.93 12.98
N TYR A 185 -19.14 4.97 12.33
CA TYR A 185 -18.93 5.00 10.88
C TYR A 185 -17.67 4.21 10.45
N LEU A 186 -16.80 3.82 11.38
CA LEU A 186 -15.56 3.11 11.06
C LEU A 186 -15.86 1.80 10.34
N THR A 187 -15.29 1.62 9.16
CA THR A 187 -15.45 0.38 8.39
C THR A 187 -14.22 -0.49 8.54
N ILE A 188 -14.38 -1.78 8.87
CA ILE A 188 -13.25 -2.71 8.99
C ILE A 188 -13.25 -3.66 7.80
N ARG A 189 -12.12 -3.73 7.10
CA ARG A 189 -11.90 -4.62 5.98
C ARG A 189 -10.66 -5.46 6.22
N CYS A 190 -10.88 -6.76 6.39
CA CYS A 190 -9.82 -7.73 6.54
C CYS A 190 -9.39 -8.24 5.16
N PHE A 191 -8.12 -8.62 5.01
CA PHE A 191 -7.65 -9.22 3.75
C PHE A 191 -6.46 -10.13 4.04
N TRP A 192 -6.22 -11.09 3.16
CA TRP A 192 -5.03 -11.93 3.29
C TRP A 192 -3.81 -11.23 2.70
N ASN A 193 -2.73 -11.20 3.47
CA ASN A 193 -1.40 -10.80 3.07
C ASN A 193 -0.42 -11.97 3.24
N LYS A 194 0.60 -12.01 2.40
CA LYS A 194 1.53 -13.15 2.31
C LYS A 194 0.77 -14.46 2.12
N TYR A 195 -0.26 -14.41 1.29
CA TYR A 195 -1.17 -15.51 1.05
C TYR A 195 -0.46 -16.65 0.32
N LYS A 196 -0.76 -17.88 0.73
CA LYS A 196 -0.27 -19.11 0.11
C LYS A 196 -1.45 -19.85 -0.45
N PHE A 197 -1.41 -20.17 -1.75
CA PHE A 197 -2.51 -20.89 -2.43
C PHE A 197 -2.89 -22.22 -1.77
N THR A 198 -1.94 -22.89 -1.13
CA THR A 198 -2.18 -24.11 -0.34
C THR A 198 -3.08 -23.90 0.88
N PHE A 199 -3.30 -22.65 1.28
CA PHE A 199 -4.14 -22.26 2.41
C PHE A 199 -5.61 -21.99 2.00
N ALA A 200 -5.96 -22.05 0.71
CA ALA A 200 -7.27 -21.63 0.19
C ALA A 200 -8.47 -22.22 0.94
N ARG A 201 -8.55 -23.55 1.04
CA ARG A 201 -9.66 -24.21 1.75
C ARG A 201 -9.77 -23.77 3.22
N ARG A 202 -8.65 -23.47 3.88
CA ARG A 202 -8.65 -22.99 5.27
C ARG A 202 -9.05 -21.52 5.34
N ALA A 203 -8.60 -20.69 4.40
CA ALA A 203 -9.02 -19.30 4.29
C ALA A 203 -10.54 -19.19 4.14
N ASP A 204 -11.15 -19.96 3.23
CA ASP A 204 -12.60 -19.91 3.00
C ASP A 204 -13.40 -20.27 4.27
N VAL A 205 -12.94 -21.28 5.02
CA VAL A 205 -13.55 -21.67 6.30
C VAL A 205 -13.37 -20.58 7.36
N LEU A 206 -12.18 -19.97 7.43
CA LEU A 206 -11.89 -18.92 8.39
C LEU A 206 -12.64 -17.63 8.08
N GLU A 207 -12.77 -17.26 6.81
CA GLU A 207 -13.58 -16.11 6.36
C GLU A 207 -15.05 -16.31 6.72
N THR A 208 -15.60 -17.51 6.49
CA THR A 208 -16.97 -17.86 6.86
C THR A 208 -17.17 -17.80 8.37
N TYR A 209 -16.23 -18.37 9.14
CA TYR A 209 -16.25 -18.31 10.60
C TYR A 209 -16.20 -16.86 11.10
N PHE A 210 -15.30 -16.06 10.54
CA PHE A 210 -15.11 -14.66 10.87
C PHE A 210 -16.37 -13.83 10.58
N ALA A 211 -16.97 -14.03 9.40
CA ALA A 211 -18.21 -13.36 9.00
C ALA A 211 -19.37 -13.70 9.95
N ASN A 212 -19.42 -14.92 10.50
CA ASN A 212 -20.42 -15.30 11.50
C ASN A 212 -20.11 -14.72 12.87
N LEU A 213 -18.83 -14.71 13.28
CA LEU A 213 -18.38 -14.18 14.56
C LEU A 213 -18.64 -12.67 14.69
N PHE A 214 -18.41 -11.93 13.61
CA PHE A 214 -18.57 -10.47 13.55
C PHE A 214 -19.81 -10.04 12.77
N ARG A 215 -20.83 -10.90 12.69
CA ARG A 215 -22.14 -10.55 12.15
C ARG A 215 -22.83 -9.59 13.14
N ASN A 216 -22.49 -8.30 13.05
CA ASN A 216 -23.04 -7.24 13.88
C ASN A 216 -23.54 -6.09 13.00
N ASP A 217 -24.73 -5.57 13.29
CA ASP A 217 -25.30 -4.37 12.63
C ASP A 217 -24.58 -3.08 13.04
N SER A 218 -23.81 -3.09 14.13
CA SER A 218 -23.12 -1.89 14.64
C SER A 218 -21.88 -1.48 13.85
N LEU A 219 -21.24 -2.40 13.11
CA LEU A 219 -20.04 -2.07 12.34
C LEU A 219 -19.89 -2.97 11.11
N PRO A 220 -19.63 -2.41 9.92
CA PRO A 220 -19.40 -3.21 8.73
C PRO A 220 -18.00 -3.82 8.78
N ILE A 221 -17.91 -5.08 9.24
CA ILE A 221 -16.68 -5.89 9.29
C ILE A 221 -16.78 -7.03 8.27
N SER A 222 -15.87 -7.08 7.30
CA SER A 222 -15.84 -8.16 6.30
C SER A 222 -14.43 -8.41 5.77
N PHE A 223 -14.25 -9.56 5.10
CA PHE A 223 -13.07 -9.78 4.27
C PHE A 223 -13.26 -9.12 2.89
N LEU A 224 -12.16 -8.64 2.33
CA LEU A 224 -12.01 -8.30 0.91
C LEU A 224 -11.79 -9.59 0.10
N GLU A 225 -12.19 -9.57 -1.17
CA GLU A 225 -12.03 -10.71 -2.07
C GLU A 225 -10.56 -10.93 -2.44
N THR A 226 -9.82 -9.84 -2.61
CA THR A 226 -8.40 -9.87 -2.94
C THR A 226 -7.56 -10.49 -1.83
N ARG A 227 -6.74 -11.48 -2.21
CA ARG A 227 -5.75 -12.13 -1.35
C ARG A 227 -4.35 -11.85 -1.89
N LEU A 228 -3.58 -11.00 -1.19
CA LEU A 228 -2.22 -10.64 -1.61
C LEU A 228 -1.26 -11.81 -1.36
N ASN A 229 -0.69 -12.34 -2.43
CA ASN A 229 0.24 -13.46 -2.36
C ASN A 229 1.53 -13.17 -1.59
N ASP A 230 2.17 -14.20 -1.05
CA ASP A 230 3.53 -14.09 -0.53
C ASP A 230 4.50 -13.91 -1.69
N ALA A 231 5.06 -12.72 -1.77
CA ALA A 231 6.14 -12.43 -2.67
C ALA A 231 7.39 -13.12 -2.09
N ASP A 232 7.90 -14.16 -2.77
CA ASP A 232 9.00 -15.05 -2.29
C ASP A 232 10.16 -14.26 -1.66
N ALA A 233 11.02 -14.88 -0.85
CA ALA A 233 12.22 -14.22 -0.30
C ALA A 233 13.22 -13.67 -1.38
N GLY A 234 13.05 -14.05 -2.65
CA GLY A 234 13.74 -13.47 -3.81
C GLY A 234 12.99 -12.32 -4.50
N PHE A 235 11.77 -12.02 -4.04
CA PHE A 235 11.09 -10.75 -4.25
C PHE A 235 11.88 -9.71 -3.50
N ASP A 236 12.79 -9.09 -4.23
CA ASP A 236 13.66 -8.07 -3.70
C ASP A 236 12.77 -6.91 -3.25
N ARG A 237 12.48 -6.86 -1.95
CA ARG A 237 11.67 -5.80 -1.34
C ARG A 237 12.28 -4.44 -1.65
N ALA A 238 13.57 -4.36 -1.99
CA ALA A 238 14.20 -3.16 -2.48
C ALA A 238 13.64 -2.68 -3.84
N LYS A 239 13.16 -3.57 -4.72
CA LYS A 239 12.42 -3.20 -5.95
C LYS A 239 11.05 -2.57 -5.69
N MET A 240 10.44 -2.82 -4.53
CA MET A 240 9.19 -2.17 -4.08
C MET A 240 9.43 -1.02 -3.09
N LEU A 241 10.51 -1.05 -2.30
CA LEU A 241 10.85 0.06 -1.42
C LEU A 241 11.42 1.25 -2.21
N THR A 242 11.83 1.02 -3.46
CA THR A 242 12.10 2.07 -4.46
C THR A 242 10.81 2.58 -5.16
N THR A 243 9.60 2.31 -4.64
CA THR A 243 8.33 2.67 -5.33
C THR A 243 7.46 3.68 -4.59
N VAL A 244 8.01 4.43 -3.63
CA VAL A 244 7.24 5.53 -3.00
C VAL A 244 6.74 6.52 -4.05
N SER A 245 7.35 6.54 -5.26
CA SER A 245 6.89 7.32 -6.42
C SER A 245 6.78 6.55 -7.73
N SER A 246 6.53 5.24 -7.64
CA SER A 246 6.19 4.45 -8.83
C SER A 246 4.68 4.23 -8.85
N PRO A 247 3.94 4.62 -9.90
CA PRO A 247 2.67 3.99 -10.18
C PRO A 247 2.99 2.51 -10.32
N VAL A 248 2.58 1.75 -9.32
CA VAL A 248 2.69 0.30 -9.33
C VAL A 248 2.09 -0.13 -10.68
N VAL A 249 2.87 -0.89 -11.47
CA VAL A 249 2.65 -1.30 -12.87
C VAL A 249 3.38 -0.45 -13.93
N LEU A 250 4.69 -0.70 -14.09
CA LEU A 250 5.13 -1.05 -15.45
C LEU A 250 4.49 -2.42 -15.75
N PRO A 251 3.88 -2.64 -16.94
CA PRO A 251 3.30 -3.93 -17.28
C PRO A 251 4.32 -5.03 -16.99
N ALA A 252 3.87 -6.08 -16.29
CA ALA A 252 4.64 -7.26 -15.98
C ALA A 252 5.55 -7.64 -17.17
N GLY A 253 6.87 -7.49 -17.01
CA GLY A 253 7.84 -7.84 -18.05
C GLY A 253 8.94 -6.82 -18.38
N ARG A 254 8.97 -5.61 -17.79
CA ARG A 254 10.10 -4.66 -18.02
C ARG A 254 11.17 -4.61 -16.94
N TYR A 255 10.81 -4.81 -15.67
CA TYR A 255 11.83 -4.90 -14.60
C TYR A 255 12.61 -6.21 -14.66
N VAL A 256 11.98 -7.26 -15.16
CA VAL A 256 12.67 -8.49 -15.49
C VAL A 256 12.99 -8.41 -16.97
N ARG A 257 14.22 -8.01 -17.30
CA ARG A 257 14.74 -8.25 -18.66
C ARG A 257 14.51 -9.73 -18.95
N ARG A 258 13.59 -10.02 -19.87
CA ARG A 258 13.74 -11.20 -20.73
C ARG A 258 15.17 -11.03 -21.28
N LYS A 259 16.07 -11.95 -20.97
CA LYS A 259 17.13 -12.19 -21.95
C LYS A 259 16.35 -12.58 -23.20
N ASP A 260 16.29 -11.71 -24.19
CA ASP A 260 15.81 -12.07 -25.53
C ASP A 260 16.81 -13.10 -26.07
N ASP A 261 16.66 -14.33 -25.61
CA ASP A 261 17.37 -15.51 -26.10
C ASP A 261 16.57 -16.20 -27.21
N GLY A 262 15.48 -15.56 -27.68
CA GLY A 262 14.58 -16.13 -28.68
C GLY A 262 13.75 -17.30 -28.19
N SER A 263 13.75 -17.62 -26.87
CA SER A 263 13.03 -18.78 -26.37
C SER A 263 11.53 -18.49 -26.15
N SER A 264 10.69 -19.39 -26.66
CA SER A 264 9.24 -19.45 -26.40
C SER A 264 8.89 -20.01 -25.01
N ARG A 265 9.87 -20.06 -24.08
CA ARG A 265 9.66 -20.67 -22.76
C ARG A 265 8.72 -19.81 -21.90
N PRO A 266 7.85 -20.45 -21.10
CA PRO A 266 6.99 -19.76 -20.15
C PRO A 266 7.83 -18.97 -19.12
N PRO A 267 7.29 -17.87 -18.56
CA PRO A 267 7.98 -17.05 -17.57
C PRO A 267 8.44 -17.88 -16.38
N LYS A 268 9.55 -17.47 -15.77
CA LYS A 268 10.06 -18.18 -14.58
C LYS A 268 9.05 -18.03 -13.43
N PRO A 269 8.93 -19.02 -12.53
CA PRO A 269 7.96 -18.98 -11.44
C PRO A 269 8.00 -17.70 -10.57
N ALA A 270 9.18 -17.10 -10.38
CA ALA A 270 9.34 -15.85 -9.62
C ALA A 270 8.72 -14.63 -10.33
N GLU A 271 8.87 -14.54 -11.66
CA GLU A 271 8.36 -13.43 -12.48
C GLU A 271 6.82 -13.44 -12.51
N TRP A 272 6.23 -14.64 -12.56
CA TRP A 272 4.78 -14.82 -12.48
C TRP A 272 4.22 -14.39 -11.12
N ARG A 273 4.93 -14.70 -10.02
CA ARG A 273 4.51 -14.27 -8.67
C ARG A 273 4.62 -12.76 -8.49
N GLU A 274 5.66 -12.12 -9.04
CA GLU A 274 5.80 -10.66 -9.05
C GLU A 274 4.62 -9.99 -9.78
N ALA A 275 4.32 -10.44 -11.00
CA ALA A 275 3.20 -9.93 -11.79
C ALA A 275 1.85 -10.12 -11.09
N GLN A 276 1.64 -11.31 -10.50
CA GLN A 276 0.43 -11.61 -9.76
C GLN A 276 0.28 -10.71 -8.53
N TYR A 277 1.35 -10.52 -7.75
CA TYR A 277 1.29 -9.64 -6.57
C TYR A 277 0.94 -8.19 -6.95
N LEU A 278 1.52 -7.66 -8.04
CA LEU A 278 1.18 -6.33 -8.55
C LEU A 278 -0.31 -6.26 -8.96
N GLN A 279 -0.81 -7.28 -9.65
CA GLN A 279 -2.22 -7.36 -10.02
C GLN A 279 -3.12 -7.44 -8.78
N ASP A 280 -2.71 -8.20 -7.76
CA ASP A 280 -3.43 -8.29 -6.50
C ASP A 280 -3.48 -6.92 -5.81
N ILE A 281 -2.40 -6.13 -5.82
CA ILE A 281 -2.42 -4.75 -5.31
C ILE A 281 -3.43 -3.87 -6.06
N VAL A 282 -3.46 -3.95 -7.39
CA VAL A 282 -4.44 -3.20 -8.20
C VAL A 282 -5.86 -3.58 -7.81
N SER A 283 -6.15 -4.88 -7.68
CA SER A 283 -7.46 -5.38 -7.25
C SER A 283 -7.81 -4.92 -5.84
N LEU A 284 -6.85 -4.95 -4.90
CA LEU A 284 -7.04 -4.48 -3.54
C LEU A 284 -7.42 -3.00 -3.51
N VAL A 285 -6.68 -2.16 -4.25
CA VAL A 285 -6.97 -0.72 -4.33
C VAL A 285 -8.33 -0.47 -4.98
N ALA A 286 -8.69 -1.25 -6.01
CA ALA A 286 -10.00 -1.14 -6.63
C ALA A 286 -11.14 -1.47 -5.66
N GLU A 287 -11.02 -2.55 -4.87
CA GLU A 287 -12.00 -2.90 -3.84
C GLU A 287 -12.11 -1.83 -2.75
N VAL A 288 -10.98 -1.28 -2.29
CA VAL A 288 -10.98 -0.21 -1.28
C VAL A 288 -11.57 1.08 -1.85
N ASN A 289 -11.28 1.43 -3.10
CA ASN A 289 -11.88 2.56 -3.79
C ASN A 289 -13.40 2.39 -3.98
N ALA A 290 -13.87 1.16 -4.22
CA ALA A 290 -15.30 0.86 -4.36
C ALA A 290 -16.10 1.10 -3.06
N LEU A 291 -15.44 1.18 -1.90
CA LEU A 291 -16.08 1.60 -0.64
C LEU A 291 -16.47 3.09 -0.64
N PHE A 292 -15.94 3.87 -1.59
CA PHE A 292 -16.16 5.32 -1.70
C PHE A 292 -16.64 5.72 -3.11
N PRO A 293 -17.86 5.33 -3.53
CA PRO A 293 -18.38 5.60 -4.88
C PRO A 293 -18.39 7.08 -5.29
N GLU A 294 -18.46 7.98 -4.31
CA GLU A 294 -18.39 9.42 -4.50
C GLU A 294 -17.04 9.87 -5.05
N LEU A 295 -15.93 9.23 -4.66
CA LEU A 295 -14.59 9.55 -5.15
C LEU A 295 -14.33 8.96 -6.54
N THR A 296 -15.07 7.92 -6.93
CA THR A 296 -14.91 7.25 -8.24
C THR A 296 -15.48 8.07 -9.39
N LYS A 297 -16.49 8.91 -9.14
CA LYS A 297 -17.20 9.72 -10.17
C LYS A 297 -16.44 10.96 -10.66
N SER A 298 -15.26 11.25 -10.10
CA SER A 298 -14.51 12.49 -10.33
C SER A 298 -13.51 12.45 -11.50
N THR A 299 -13.46 11.38 -12.31
CA THR A 299 -12.71 11.39 -13.57
C THR A 299 -13.59 11.97 -14.67
N ARG A 300 -13.55 13.30 -14.82
CA ARG A 300 -13.97 14.02 -16.03
C ARG A 300 -12.79 14.79 -16.58
#